data_AF-A0A7C4UW44-F1
#
_entry.id   AF-A0A7C4UW44-F1
#
_cell.length_a   1.000
_cell.length_b   1.000
_cell.length_c   1.000
_cell.angle_alpha   90.00
_cell.angle_beta   90.00
_cell.angle_gamma   90.00
#
_symmetry.space_group_name_H-M   'P 1'
#
loop_
_entity.id
_entity.type
_entity.pdbx_description
1 polymer ?
#
loop_
_entity_poly.entity_id
_entity_poly.type
_entity_poly.pdbx_seq_one_letter_code
_entity_poly.pdbx_strand_id
1 'polypeptide(L)'
;MIKWLGEAAIDYSVQLPLPPRSQQTLPELAIDLKVVTPPGWLEVTLPALSIGSSAREQGVEVAVSSFRIDRLANQWQVGLTLGYPSGTMKLESHQTWAFERNRIELQHKQKPAVLRTSFGPEIGIDEGRSVHIAYRFADVPGKPEDWRIVYRTPAPPVEFPLQVVFKDLPLP
;
A
#
# COMPACT_ATOMS: atom_id res chain seq x y z
N MET A 1 -8.89 11.85 -14.15
CA MET A 1 -7.49 12.25 -14.38
C MET A 1 -6.63 11.47 -13.39
N ILE A 2 -6.01 10.37 -13.83
CA ILE A 2 -5.12 9.56 -12.98
C ILE A 2 -3.77 10.28 -12.96
N LYS A 3 -3.36 10.78 -11.78
CA LYS A 3 -2.03 11.38 -11.59
C LYS A 3 -1.07 10.28 -11.15
N TRP A 4 -0.10 9.96 -11.99
CA TRP A 4 1.01 9.09 -11.61
C TRP A 4 1.88 9.80 -10.56
N LEU A 5 1.89 9.29 -9.33
CA LEU A 5 2.70 9.81 -8.23
C LEU A 5 4.04 9.04 -8.18
N GLY A 6 4.95 9.40 -9.09
CA GLY A 6 6.31 8.87 -9.18
C GLY A 6 6.64 8.23 -10.53
N GLU A 7 7.87 8.43 -11.00
CA GLU A 7 8.43 7.70 -12.14
C GLU A 7 8.68 6.26 -11.72
N ALA A 8 7.73 5.38 -12.01
CA ALA A 8 7.97 3.94 -12.02
C ALA A 8 8.41 3.58 -13.44
N ALA A 9 9.72 3.56 -13.69
CA ALA A 9 10.26 2.87 -14.84
C ALA A 9 10.18 1.36 -14.55
N ILE A 10 9.46 0.64 -15.39
CA ILE A 10 9.41 -0.83 -15.36
C ILE A 10 10.12 -1.30 -16.63
N ASP A 11 11.31 -1.86 -16.45
CA ASP A 11 12.02 -2.51 -17.54
C ASP A 11 11.52 -3.95 -17.66
N TYR A 12 11.01 -4.30 -18.85
CA TYR A 12 10.54 -5.65 -19.14
C TYR A 12 11.19 -6.17 -20.41
N SER A 13 11.92 -7.28 -20.28
CA SER A 13 12.56 -7.93 -21.42
C SER A 13 11.57 -8.87 -22.11
N VAL A 14 11.20 -8.54 -23.34
CA VAL A 14 10.37 -9.40 -24.19
C VAL A 14 11.28 -10.20 -25.11
N GLN A 15 11.12 -11.53 -25.13
CA GLN A 15 11.76 -12.38 -26.13
C GLN A 15 10.90 -12.42 -27.38
N LEU A 16 11.44 -11.93 -28.49
CA LEU A 16 10.79 -11.96 -29.80
C LEU A 16 11.41 -13.09 -30.64
N PRO A 17 10.63 -13.74 -31.54
CA PRO A 17 11.20 -14.66 -32.51
C PRO A 17 12.19 -13.91 -33.43
N LEU A 18 13.21 -14.63 -33.91
CA LEU A 18 14.19 -14.07 -34.83
C LEU A 18 13.51 -13.61 -36.13
N PRO A 19 13.62 -12.33 -36.51
CA PRO A 19 13.12 -11.85 -37.79
C PRO A 19 13.99 -12.38 -38.95
N PRO A 20 13.45 -12.46 -40.17
CA PRO A 20 14.24 -12.73 -41.37
C PRO A 20 15.43 -11.78 -41.50
N ARG A 21 16.61 -12.28 -41.89
CA ARG A 21 17.84 -11.46 -42.00
C ARG A 21 17.76 -10.31 -43.02
N SER A 22 16.81 -10.37 -43.94
CA SER A 22 16.55 -9.30 -44.92
C SER A 22 15.73 -8.14 -44.34
N GLN A 23 15.19 -8.30 -43.14
CA GLN A 23 14.35 -7.31 -42.48
C GLN A 23 15.19 -6.43 -41.55
N GLN A 24 15.23 -5.13 -41.82
CA GLN A 24 16.01 -4.14 -41.05
C GLN A 24 15.18 -3.44 -39.97
N THR A 25 13.86 -3.52 -40.07
CA THR A 25 12.92 -2.91 -39.12
C THR A 25 11.83 -3.90 -38.73
N LEU A 26 11.39 -3.84 -37.49
CA LEU A 26 10.15 -4.46 -37.03
C LEU A 26 9.01 -3.47 -37.34
N PRO A 27 8.17 -3.74 -38.36
CA PRO A 27 7.19 -2.78 -38.86
C PRO A 27 6.14 -2.43 -37.80
N GLU A 28 5.77 -3.40 -36.97
CA GLU A 28 4.85 -3.19 -35.86
C GLU A 28 5.16 -4.11 -34.69
N LEU A 29 5.13 -3.55 -33.49
CA LEU A 29 5.07 -4.27 -32.22
C LEU A 29 3.87 -3.75 -31.43
N ALA A 30 2.79 -4.52 -31.43
CA ALA A 30 1.63 -4.28 -30.58
C ALA A 30 1.79 -5.02 -29.26
N ILE A 31 1.65 -4.30 -28.15
CA ILE A 31 1.72 -4.84 -26.80
C ILE A 31 0.40 -4.53 -26.09
N ASP A 32 -0.29 -5.59 -25.70
CA ASP A 32 -1.46 -5.52 -24.81
C ASP A 32 -1.03 -5.84 -23.39
N LEU A 33 -1.01 -4.82 -22.54
CA LEU A 33 -0.66 -4.93 -21.12
C LEU A 33 -1.90 -4.76 -20.25
N LYS A 34 -1.94 -5.53 -19.16
CA LYS A 34 -2.90 -5.32 -18.07
C LYS A 34 -2.15 -4.69 -16.90
N VAL A 35 -2.43 -3.42 -16.62
CA VAL A 35 -1.77 -2.69 -15.52
C VAL A 35 -2.66 -2.72 -14.30
N VAL A 36 -2.08 -3.10 -13.16
CA VAL A 36 -2.74 -3.12 -11.85
C VAL A 36 -2.00 -2.16 -10.93
N THR A 37 -2.64 -1.09 -10.50
CA THR A 37 -2.01 -0.09 -9.63
C THR A 37 -3.03 0.62 -8.75
N PRO A 38 -2.69 0.99 -7.50
CA PRO A 38 -3.52 1.87 -6.69
C PRO A 38 -3.60 3.26 -7.35
N PRO A 39 -4.82 3.83 -7.54
CA PRO A 39 -4.97 5.15 -8.16
C PRO A 39 -4.48 6.31 -7.27
N GLY A 40 -4.20 6.03 -6.00
CA GLY A 40 -3.73 7.01 -5.03
C GLY A 40 -3.55 6.43 -3.64
N TRP A 41 -3.28 7.32 -2.68
CA TRP A 41 -3.19 6.99 -1.27
C TRP A 41 -4.44 7.47 -0.54
N LEU A 42 -4.96 6.63 0.34
CA LEU A 42 -6.05 6.95 1.25
C LEU A 42 -5.48 7.37 2.60
N GLU A 43 -6.11 8.34 3.23
CA GLU A 43 -5.89 8.69 4.62
C GLU A 43 -7.15 8.34 5.40
N VAL A 44 -6.99 7.49 6.42
CA VAL A 44 -8.07 6.94 7.24
C VAL A 44 -7.84 7.38 8.67
N THR A 45 -8.74 8.21 9.20
CA THR A 45 -8.70 8.62 10.61
C THR A 45 -9.60 7.70 11.43
N LEU A 46 -9.03 7.00 12.41
CA LEU A 46 -9.80 6.17 13.32
C LEU A 46 -10.32 7.02 14.49
N PRO A 47 -11.57 6.80 14.94
CA PRO A 47 -12.20 7.63 15.97
C PRO A 47 -11.55 7.46 17.35
N ALA A 48 -11.01 6.27 17.63
CA ALA A 48 -10.37 5.94 18.90
C ALA A 48 -9.16 5.01 18.74
N LEU A 49 -8.21 5.12 19.67
CA LEU A 49 -7.09 4.19 19.86
C LEU A 49 -7.54 3.05 20.80
N SER A 50 -8.45 2.21 20.33
CA SER A 50 -9.01 1.10 21.11
C SER A 50 -9.35 -0.07 20.19
N ILE A 51 -9.21 -1.29 20.67
CA ILE A 51 -9.54 -2.51 19.91
C ILE A 51 -10.98 -2.43 19.40
N GLY A 52 -11.19 -2.79 18.12
CA GLY A 52 -12.49 -2.73 17.46
C GLY A 52 -12.87 -1.36 16.90
N SER A 53 -12.12 -0.30 17.22
CA SER A 53 -12.23 0.98 16.52
C SER A 53 -11.87 0.76 15.05
N SER A 54 -12.77 1.12 14.14
CA SER A 54 -12.55 0.98 12.71
C SER A 54 -13.06 2.20 11.95
N ALA A 55 -12.51 2.37 10.75
CA ALA A 55 -12.99 3.34 9.78
C ALA A 55 -12.84 2.75 8.39
N ARG A 56 -13.70 3.19 7.47
CA ARG A 56 -13.70 2.74 6.08
C ARG A 56 -13.60 3.94 5.16
N GLU A 57 -12.67 3.87 4.21
CA GLU A 57 -12.47 4.90 3.19
C GLU A 57 -12.35 4.21 1.83
N GLN A 58 -13.17 4.62 0.86
CA GLN A 58 -13.18 4.06 -0.50
C GLN A 58 -13.19 2.51 -0.54
N GLY A 59 -13.91 1.89 0.39
CA GLY A 59 -14.04 0.43 0.51
C GLY A 59 -12.89 -0.27 1.25
N VAL A 60 -11.80 0.42 1.57
CA VAL A 60 -10.74 -0.10 2.45
C VAL A 60 -11.14 0.11 3.89
N GLU A 61 -11.23 -0.98 4.64
CA GLU A 61 -11.48 -0.96 6.08
C GLU A 61 -10.17 -1.06 6.85
N VAL A 62 -9.99 -0.18 7.83
CA VAL A 62 -8.86 -0.16 8.75
C VAL A 62 -9.43 -0.30 10.15
N ALA A 63 -9.01 -1.33 10.88
CA ALA A 63 -9.47 -1.62 12.24
C ALA A 63 -8.31 -1.80 13.21
N VAL A 64 -8.44 -1.32 14.44
CA VAL A 64 -7.49 -1.62 15.52
C VAL A 64 -7.73 -3.06 15.98
N SER A 65 -6.79 -3.94 15.70
CA SER A 65 -6.83 -5.35 16.09
C SER A 65 -6.16 -5.62 17.43
N SER A 66 -5.15 -4.83 17.79
CA SER A 66 -4.52 -4.90 19.11
C SER A 66 -4.00 -3.55 19.57
N PHE A 67 -3.98 -3.36 20.88
CA PHE A 67 -3.35 -2.22 21.51
C PHE A 67 -2.69 -2.65 22.82
N ARG A 68 -1.40 -2.38 22.98
CA ARG A 68 -0.63 -2.72 24.19
C ARG A 68 0.28 -1.57 24.57
N ILE A 69 0.41 -1.34 25.87
CA ILE A 69 1.35 -0.37 26.44
C ILE A 69 2.41 -1.17 27.20
N ASP A 70 3.64 -1.16 26.69
CA ASP A 70 4.80 -1.65 27.40
C ASP A 70 5.36 -0.52 28.27
N ARG A 71 5.09 -0.60 29.58
CA ARG A 71 5.55 0.40 30.55
C ARG A 71 7.04 0.30 30.86
N LEU A 72 7.66 -0.86 30.66
CA LEU A 72 9.09 -1.05 30.91
C LEU A 72 9.91 -0.43 29.77
N ALA A 73 9.45 -0.63 28.53
CA ALA A 73 10.07 -0.06 27.34
C ALA A 73 9.59 1.36 27.00
N ASN A 74 8.60 1.89 27.73
CA ASN A 74 7.90 3.15 27.41
C ASN A 74 7.38 3.19 25.96
N GLN A 75 6.76 2.09 25.51
CA GLN A 75 6.32 1.91 24.13
C GLN A 75 4.84 1.56 24.03
N TRP A 76 4.20 2.08 22.99
CA TRP A 76 2.86 1.66 22.59
C TRP A 76 2.95 0.81 21.34
N GLN A 77 2.32 -0.37 21.38
CA GLN A 77 2.17 -1.23 20.22
C GLN A 77 0.72 -1.17 19.74
N VAL A 78 0.54 -0.83 18.46
CA VAL A 78 -0.76 -0.72 17.80
C VAL A 78 -0.79 -1.72 16.65
N GLY A 79 -1.67 -2.70 16.73
CA GLY A 79 -1.99 -3.61 15.62
C GLY A 79 -3.18 -3.11 14.84
N LEU A 80 -3.06 -3.09 13.51
CA LEU A 80 -4.12 -2.80 12.58
C LEU A 80 -4.45 -4.03 11.74
N THR A 81 -5.71 -4.20 11.38
CA THR A 81 -6.14 -5.10 10.32
C THR A 81 -6.66 -4.28 9.14
N LEU A 82 -6.22 -4.62 7.93
CA LEU A 82 -6.72 -4.04 6.69
C LEU A 82 -7.63 -5.03 5.97
N GLY A 83 -8.82 -4.54 5.58
CA GLY A 83 -9.75 -5.24 4.71
C GLY A 83 -9.90 -4.48 3.39
N TYR A 84 -9.53 -5.12 2.28
CA TYR A 84 -9.78 -4.59 0.94
C TYR A 84 -11.10 -5.14 0.37
N PRO A 85 -11.78 -4.43 -0.56
CA PRO A 85 -12.97 -4.95 -1.20
C PRO A 85 -12.72 -6.30 -1.88
N SER A 86 -13.74 -7.16 -1.88
CA SER A 86 -13.61 -8.49 -2.50
C SER A 86 -13.26 -8.35 -4.00
N GLY A 87 -12.25 -9.10 -4.44
CA GLY A 87 -11.83 -9.12 -5.84
C GLY A 87 -10.84 -8.02 -6.24
N THR A 88 -10.52 -7.06 -5.36
CA THR A 88 -9.53 -6.01 -5.70
C THR A 88 -8.10 -6.49 -5.52
N MET A 89 -7.84 -7.35 -4.54
CA MET A 89 -6.47 -7.82 -4.28
C MET A 89 -6.49 -9.28 -3.83
N LYS A 90 -5.75 -10.14 -4.52
CA LYS A 90 -5.44 -11.49 -4.06
C LYS A 90 -4.08 -11.43 -3.39
N LEU A 91 -4.08 -11.23 -2.07
CA LEU A 91 -2.85 -11.15 -1.30
C LEU A 91 -2.33 -12.54 -0.99
N GLU A 92 -1.09 -12.77 -1.36
CA GLU A 92 -0.33 -13.92 -0.89
C GLU A 92 0.62 -13.51 0.23
N SER A 93 0.98 -14.46 1.08
CA SER A 93 1.79 -14.23 2.28
C SER A 93 3.16 -13.60 1.99
N HIS A 94 3.70 -13.83 0.80
CA HIS A 94 4.98 -13.26 0.35
C HIS A 94 4.89 -11.83 -0.21
N GLN A 95 3.69 -11.24 -0.31
CA GLN A 95 3.46 -9.91 -0.90
C GLN A 95 3.42 -8.79 0.14
N THR A 96 4.15 -8.94 1.25
CA THR A 96 4.22 -7.93 2.32
C THR A 96 4.80 -6.59 1.87
N TRP A 97 5.63 -6.61 0.83
CA TRP A 97 6.22 -5.41 0.21
C TRP A 97 5.19 -4.35 -0.20
N ALA A 98 3.97 -4.77 -0.54
CA ALA A 98 2.88 -3.86 -0.93
C ALA A 98 2.46 -2.91 0.21
N PHE A 99 2.75 -3.27 1.48
CA PHE A 99 2.35 -2.52 2.68
C PHE A 99 3.51 -1.81 3.38
N GLU A 100 4.76 -1.98 2.92
CA GLU A 100 5.95 -1.34 3.51
C GLU A 100 5.89 0.20 3.47
N ARG A 101 5.19 0.72 2.46
CA ARG A 101 4.99 2.17 2.28
C ARG A 101 3.80 2.71 3.06
N ASN A 102 3.04 1.87 3.76
CA ASN A 102 1.98 2.34 4.65
C ASN A 102 2.57 3.19 5.78
N ARG A 103 1.79 4.17 6.25
CA ARG A 103 2.22 5.08 7.31
C ARG A 103 1.14 5.17 8.37
N ILE A 104 1.57 5.27 9.61
CA ILE A 104 0.71 5.50 10.75
C ILE A 104 1.23 6.73 11.50
N GLU A 105 0.30 7.55 11.96
CA GLU A 105 0.57 8.67 12.84
C GLU A 105 -0.37 8.60 14.05
N LEU A 106 0.16 8.93 15.23
CA LEU A 106 -0.66 9.31 16.37
C LEU A 106 -0.79 10.83 16.37
N GLN A 107 -2.00 11.33 16.25
CA GLN A 107 -2.28 12.76 16.34
C GLN A 107 -2.98 13.05 17.66
N HIS A 108 -2.48 14.03 18.40
CA HIS A 108 -3.13 14.47 19.63
C HIS A 108 -4.42 15.22 19.29
N LYS A 109 -5.53 14.93 19.98
CA LYS A 109 -6.85 15.47 19.64
C LYS A 109 -6.98 16.98 19.86
N GLN A 110 -6.28 17.51 20.87
CA GLN A 110 -6.37 18.93 21.28
C GLN A 110 -5.10 19.76 21.04
N LYS A 111 -3.96 19.13 20.75
CA LYS A 111 -2.65 19.79 20.64
C LYS A 111 -2.09 19.53 19.25
N PRO A 112 -1.27 20.42 18.68
CA PRO A 112 -0.63 20.22 17.39
C PRO A 112 0.57 19.25 17.52
N ALA A 113 0.36 18.08 18.13
CA ALA A 113 1.38 17.05 18.31
C ALA A 113 1.08 15.85 17.39
N VAL A 114 2.08 15.46 16.61
CA VAL A 114 2.03 14.32 15.68
C VAL A 114 3.23 13.43 15.97
N LEU A 115 2.97 12.16 16.27
CA LEU A 115 4.00 11.15 16.47
C LEU A 115 3.98 10.15 15.32
N ARG A 116 5.17 9.84 14.82
CA ARG A 116 5.39 8.82 13.79
C ARG A 116 6.10 7.63 14.43
N THR A 117 5.88 6.45 13.87
CA THR A 117 6.65 5.27 14.27
C THR A 117 8.13 5.48 13.95
N SER A 118 9.00 5.18 14.91
CA SER A 118 10.46 5.12 14.70
C SER A 118 10.91 3.75 14.19
N PHE A 119 10.00 2.77 14.16
CA PHE A 119 10.26 1.39 13.79
C PHE A 119 9.55 1.02 12.49
N GLY A 120 10.14 0.09 11.74
CA GLY A 120 9.46 -0.54 10.61
C GLY A 120 8.24 -1.34 11.08
N PRO A 121 7.17 -1.42 10.25
CA PRO A 121 6.01 -2.23 10.59
C PRO A 121 6.34 -3.72 10.60
N GLU A 122 5.71 -4.46 11.50
CA GLU A 122 5.64 -5.93 11.42
C GLU A 122 4.38 -6.30 10.63
N ILE A 123 4.55 -6.88 9.44
CA ILE A 123 3.46 -7.19 8.52
C ILE A 123 3.26 -8.70 8.45
N GLY A 124 2.04 -9.14 8.73
CA GLY A 124 1.58 -10.51 8.50
C GLY A 124 0.39 -10.51 7.55
N ILE A 125 0.30 -11.52 6.68
CA ILE A 125 -0.83 -11.72 5.77
C ILE A 125 -1.38 -13.11 6.04
N ASP A 126 -2.62 -13.18 6.50
CA ASP A 126 -3.33 -14.46 6.60
C ASP A 126 -3.89 -14.82 5.22
N GLU A 127 -3.71 -16.09 4.82
CA GLU A 127 -4.09 -16.63 3.51
C GLU A 127 -5.48 -16.16 3.07
N GLY A 128 -5.50 -15.11 2.24
CA GLY A 128 -6.63 -14.75 1.40
C GLY A 128 -7.26 -13.37 1.59
N ARG A 129 -7.23 -12.71 2.76
CA ARG A 129 -7.99 -11.42 2.91
C ARG A 129 -7.51 -10.39 3.93
N SER A 130 -6.83 -10.80 5.00
CA SER A 130 -6.59 -9.90 6.14
C SER A 130 -5.10 -9.60 6.26
N VAL A 131 -4.75 -8.33 6.19
CA VAL A 131 -3.38 -7.87 6.47
C VAL A 131 -3.33 -7.41 7.91
N HIS A 132 -2.43 -7.98 8.69
CA HIS A 132 -2.14 -7.55 10.05
C HIS A 132 -0.85 -6.74 10.04
N ILE A 133 -0.90 -5.54 10.62
CA ILE A 133 0.25 -4.66 10.67
C ILE A 133 0.42 -4.13 12.09
N ALA A 134 1.54 -4.45 12.72
CA ALA A 134 1.88 -3.92 14.03
C ALA A 134 2.89 -2.77 13.92
N TYR A 135 2.61 -1.70 14.64
CA TYR A 135 3.43 -0.50 14.75
C TYR A 135 3.84 -0.25 16.20
N ARG A 136 5.01 0.34 16.40
CA ARG A 136 5.53 0.71 17.72
C ARG A 136 5.80 2.22 17.79
N PHE A 137 5.34 2.84 18.86
CA PHE A 137 5.61 4.24 19.17
C PHE A 137 6.36 4.32 20.49
N ALA A 138 7.49 5.03 20.49
CA ALA A 138 8.25 5.29 21.72
C ALA A 138 7.83 6.63 22.32
N ASP A 139 7.92 6.73 23.65
CA ASP A 139 7.82 7.98 24.40
C ASP A 139 6.54 8.79 24.14
N VAL A 140 5.41 8.09 23.96
CA VAL A 140 4.11 8.73 23.72
C VAL A 140 3.62 9.39 25.02
N PRO A 141 3.47 10.73 25.07
CA PRO A 141 3.05 11.41 26.28
C PRO A 141 1.53 11.32 26.48
N GLY A 142 1.10 11.41 27.74
CA GLY A 142 -0.33 11.45 28.09
C GLY A 142 -0.98 10.07 28.07
N LYS A 143 -2.29 10.04 27.83
CA LYS A 143 -3.10 8.81 27.85
C LYS A 143 -3.63 8.46 26.46
N PRO A 144 -3.91 7.19 26.14
CA PRO A 144 -4.39 6.79 24.82
C PRO A 144 -5.61 7.56 24.32
N GLU A 145 -6.49 8.00 25.22
CA GLU A 145 -7.71 8.73 24.89
C GLU A 145 -7.43 10.13 24.31
N ASP A 146 -6.26 10.69 24.60
CA ASP A 146 -5.79 11.98 24.07
C ASP A 146 -5.39 11.90 22.60
N TRP A 147 -5.24 10.69 22.06
CA TRP A 147 -4.72 10.42 20.72
C TRP A 147 -5.76 9.79 19.79
N ARG A 148 -5.58 10.04 18.50
CA ARG A 148 -6.27 9.33 17.41
C ARG A 148 -5.24 8.79 16.43
N ILE A 149 -5.59 7.73 15.72
CA ILE A 149 -4.76 7.17 14.65
C ILE A 149 -5.14 7.86 13.34
N VAL A 150 -4.13 8.31 12.60
CA VAL A 150 -4.25 8.64 11.19
C VAL A 150 -3.41 7.64 10.41
N TYR A 151 -4.06 6.87 9.54
CA TYR A 151 -3.44 5.79 8.80
C TYR A 151 -3.46 6.06 7.31
N ARG A 152 -2.32 5.87 6.65
CA ARG A 152 -2.16 6.07 5.21
C ARG A 152 -1.86 4.74 4.52
N THR A 153 -2.71 4.38 3.57
CA THR A 153 -2.68 3.10 2.84
C THR A 153 -2.98 3.30 1.36
N PRO A 154 -2.52 2.44 0.44
CA PRO A 154 -2.94 2.51 -0.96
C PRO A 154 -4.44 2.30 -1.09
N ALA A 155 -5.06 3.05 -1.99
CA ALA A 155 -6.43 2.77 -2.43
C ALA A 155 -6.54 1.39 -3.07
N PRO A 156 -7.74 0.78 -3.17
CA PRO A 156 -7.90 -0.49 -3.87
C PRO A 156 -7.32 -0.37 -5.28
N PRO A 157 -6.49 -1.35 -5.70
CA PRO A 157 -5.89 -1.28 -7.02
C PRO A 157 -6.98 -1.36 -8.09
N VAL A 158 -6.76 -0.59 -9.15
CA VAL A 158 -7.61 -0.62 -10.34
C VAL A 158 -6.85 -1.29 -11.46
N GLU A 159 -7.58 -2.01 -12.30
CA GLU A 159 -7.06 -2.63 -13.50
C GLU A 159 -7.42 -1.77 -14.70
N PHE A 160 -6.47 -1.48 -15.56
CA PHE A 160 -6.75 -0.88 -16.86
C PHE A 160 -5.93 -1.53 -17.97
N PRO A 161 -6.54 -1.72 -19.15
CA PRO A 161 -5.82 -2.16 -20.33
C PRO A 161 -4.93 -1.02 -20.83
N LEU A 162 -3.68 -1.34 -21.15
CA LEU A 162 -2.75 -0.45 -21.82
C LEU A 162 -2.35 -1.10 -23.13
N GLN A 163 -2.75 -0.48 -24.24
CA GLN A 163 -2.33 -0.88 -25.57
C GLN A 163 -1.25 0.06 -26.06
N VAL A 164 -0.08 -0.50 -26.39
CA VAL A 164 1.04 0.26 -26.94
C VAL A 164 1.39 -0.33 -28.30
N VAL A 165 1.48 0.53 -29.30
CA VAL A 165 1.89 0.14 -30.65
C VAL A 165 3.15 0.91 -31.00
N PHE A 166 4.23 0.18 -31.22
CA PHE A 166 5.44 0.73 -31.81
C PHE A 166 5.46 0.40 -33.29
N LYS A 167 5.90 1.35 -34.11
CA LYS A 167 6.03 1.17 -35.55
C LYS A 167 7.46 1.42 -35.99
N ASP A 168 7.88 0.69 -37.01
CA ASP A 168 9.18 0.83 -37.65
C ASP A 168 10.36 0.81 -36.66
N LEU A 169 10.32 -0.10 -35.68
CA LEU A 169 11.38 -0.28 -34.70
C LEU A 169 12.65 -0.80 -35.39
N PRO A 170 13.81 -0.15 -35.23
CA PRO A 170 15.05 -0.65 -35.80
C PRO A 170 15.44 -1.97 -35.15
N LEU A 171 15.79 -2.96 -35.96
CA LEU A 171 16.37 -4.21 -35.48
C LEU A 171 17.90 -4.02 -35.33
N PRO A 172 18.51 -4.53 -34.24
CA PRO A 172 19.95 -4.47 -34.04
C PRO A 172 20.74 -5.31 -35.05
#